data_AF-A0AAP4ECN4-F1
#
_entry.id   AF-A0AAP4ECN4-F1
#
_cell.length_a   1.000
_cell.length_b   1.000
_cell.length_c   1.000
_cell.angle_alpha   90.00
_cell.angle_beta   90.00
_cell.angle_gamma   90.00
#
_symmetry.space_group_name_H-M   'P 1'
#
loop_
_entity.id
_entity.type
_entity.pdbx_description
1 polymer ?
#
loop_
_entity_poly.entity_id
_entity_poly.type
_entity_poly.pdbx_seq_one_letter_code
_entity_poly.pdbx_strand_id
1 'polypeptide(L)'
;MIICKSGTESSFMRKAKRIDTETDHLLAGHIEPGITTGELDHLADRYIRSQGAVPSFKGYNGFPASICASVNEQLVHGFPGKRKLNKGDIIAKTRQFTMSHAIRQYIENPNRGIPEQGPRLKTGIGLAIESMIQIGSHHVGTLEDNWTVVTMNVTSCAHNEQAVTCETGGMDIFTKLSA
;
A
#
# COMPACT_ATOMS: atom_id res chain seq x y z
N MET A 1 -22.87 -2.36 -6.28
CA MET A 1 -23.01 -3.75 -5.78
C MET A 1 -21.65 -4.24 -5.33
N ILE A 2 -21.48 -4.72 -4.09
CA ILE A 2 -20.19 -5.27 -3.65
C ILE A 2 -20.08 -6.73 -4.08
N ILE A 3 -19.01 -7.06 -4.82
CA ILE A 3 -18.77 -8.40 -5.36
C ILE A 3 -18.03 -9.23 -4.32
N CYS A 4 -18.60 -10.39 -3.98
CA CYS A 4 -17.96 -11.38 -3.12
C CYS A 4 -17.05 -12.26 -3.97
N LYS A 5 -15.84 -12.52 -3.49
CA LYS A 5 -14.85 -13.34 -4.19
C LYS A 5 -15.20 -14.81 -4.12
N SER A 6 -14.98 -15.50 -5.24
CA SER A 6 -14.92 -16.95 -5.29
C SER A 6 -13.70 -17.50 -4.54
N GLY A 7 -13.73 -18.78 -4.17
CA GLY A 7 -12.56 -19.44 -3.55
C GLY A 7 -11.29 -19.33 -4.41
N THR A 8 -11.42 -19.41 -5.73
CA THR A 8 -10.33 -19.21 -6.69
C THR A 8 -9.75 -17.79 -6.62
N GLU A 9 -10.59 -16.76 -6.64
CA GLU A 9 -10.13 -15.37 -6.51
C GLU A 9 -9.45 -15.11 -5.16
N SER A 10 -9.99 -15.68 -4.08
CA SER A 10 -9.38 -15.61 -2.76
C SER A 10 -7.99 -16.27 -2.74
N SER A 11 -7.81 -17.39 -3.44
CA SER A 11 -6.48 -18.05 -3.56
C SER A 11 -5.45 -17.17 -4.29
N PHE A 12 -5.86 -16.47 -5.36
CA PHE A 12 -4.98 -15.55 -6.07
C PHE A 12 -4.61 -14.34 -5.21
N MET A 13 -5.57 -13.82 -4.44
CA MET A 13 -5.32 -12.75 -3.48
C MET A 13 -4.32 -13.17 -2.40
N ARG A 14 -4.44 -14.38 -1.85
CA ARG A 14 -3.46 -14.93 -0.89
C ARG A 14 -2.07 -15.04 -1.50
N LYS A 15 -1.96 -15.53 -2.75
CA LYS A 15 -0.67 -15.59 -3.46
C LYS A 15 -0.07 -14.20 -3.66
N ALA A 16 -0.86 -13.23 -4.14
CA ALA A 16 -0.40 -11.86 -4.31
C ALA A 16 0.06 -11.25 -2.96
N LYS A 17 -0.66 -11.52 -1.87
CA LYS A 17 -0.30 -11.01 -0.54
C LYS A 17 0.94 -11.63 0.06
N ARG A 18 1.17 -12.92 -0.20
CA ARG A 18 2.42 -13.56 0.18
C ARG A 18 3.60 -12.88 -0.52
N ILE A 19 3.54 -12.69 -1.84
CA ILE A 19 4.61 -12.04 -2.61
C ILE A 19 4.86 -10.61 -2.10
N ASP A 20 3.80 -9.86 -1.84
CA ASP A 20 3.88 -8.51 -1.26
C ASP A 20 4.57 -8.49 0.12
N THR A 21 4.21 -9.43 0.99
CA THR A 21 4.80 -9.54 2.35
C THR A 21 6.26 -9.97 2.30
N GLU A 22 6.61 -10.93 1.43
CA GLU A 22 8.00 -11.36 1.24
C GLU A 22 8.86 -10.24 0.64
N THR A 23 8.31 -9.46 -0.31
CA THR A 23 8.97 -8.26 -0.87
C THR A 23 9.29 -7.27 0.25
N ASP A 24 8.37 -7.06 1.17
CA ASP A 24 8.57 -6.15 2.29
C ASP A 24 9.69 -6.59 3.24
N HIS A 25 9.70 -7.87 3.60
CA HIS A 25 10.74 -8.45 4.43
C HIS A 25 12.11 -8.36 3.76
N LEU A 26 12.16 -8.62 2.45
CA LEU A 26 13.37 -8.44 1.66
C LEU A 26 13.86 -6.99 1.75
N LEU A 27 12.98 -6.01 1.50
CA LEU A 27 13.36 -4.60 1.57
C LEU A 27 13.79 -4.16 2.96
N ALA A 28 13.11 -4.62 4.01
CA ALA A 28 13.46 -4.30 5.39
C ALA A 28 14.91 -4.70 5.73
N GLY A 29 15.39 -5.83 5.20
CA GLY A 29 16.77 -6.28 5.36
C GLY A 29 17.82 -5.43 4.63
N HIS A 30 17.40 -4.49 3.77
CA HIS A 30 18.30 -3.62 2.98
C HIS A 30 18.15 -2.13 3.35
N ILE A 31 17.27 -1.77 4.28
CA ILE A 31 17.12 -0.37 4.72
C ILE A 31 18.29 -0.02 5.65
N GLU A 32 19.25 0.72 5.12
CA GLU A 32 20.39 1.23 5.86
C GLU A 32 20.79 2.64 5.36
N PRO A 33 21.45 3.47 6.19
CA PRO A 33 21.94 4.77 5.76
C PRO A 33 22.84 4.66 4.51
N GLY A 34 22.52 5.44 3.48
CA GLY A 34 23.26 5.47 2.21
C GLY A 34 22.56 4.81 1.04
N ILE A 35 21.65 3.85 1.28
CA ILE A 35 20.84 3.25 0.20
C ILE A 35 19.88 4.27 -0.38
N THR A 36 19.68 4.24 -1.70
CA THR A 36 18.69 5.07 -2.38
C THR A 36 17.31 4.42 -2.41
N THR A 37 16.26 5.24 -2.46
CA THR A 37 14.90 4.72 -2.68
C THR A 37 14.76 4.00 -4.02
N GLY A 38 15.53 4.40 -5.05
CA GLY A 38 15.60 3.70 -6.34
C GLY A 38 16.26 2.32 -6.25
N GLU A 39 17.29 2.12 -5.42
CA GLU A 39 17.87 0.80 -5.17
C GLU A 39 16.86 -0.14 -4.50
N LEU A 40 16.07 0.37 -3.54
CA LEU A 40 14.95 -0.37 -2.94
C LEU A 40 13.90 -0.74 -3.99
N ASP A 41 13.53 0.17 -4.90
CA ASP A 41 12.61 -0.13 -6.00
C ASP A 41 13.14 -1.23 -6.93
N HIS A 42 14.43 -1.19 -7.28
CA HIS A 42 15.06 -2.23 -8.09
C HIS A 42 15.09 -3.59 -7.41
N LEU A 43 15.29 -3.64 -6.09
CA LEU A 43 15.20 -4.88 -5.31
C LEU A 43 13.77 -5.44 -5.35
N ALA A 44 12.77 -4.59 -5.15
CA ALA A 44 11.37 -4.98 -5.21
C ALA A 44 10.95 -5.47 -6.59
N ASP A 45 11.25 -4.71 -7.66
CA ASP A 45 10.91 -5.09 -9.04
C ASP A 45 11.49 -6.46 -9.40
N ARG A 46 12.76 -6.70 -9.08
CA ARG A 46 13.42 -8.00 -9.31
C ARG A 46 12.74 -9.12 -8.55
N TYR A 47 12.45 -8.94 -7.26
CA TYR A 47 11.80 -9.96 -6.46
C TYR A 47 10.39 -10.27 -6.98
N ILE A 48 9.55 -9.26 -7.20
CA ILE A 48 8.18 -9.42 -7.71
C ILE A 48 8.18 -10.20 -9.03
N ARG A 49 9.07 -9.84 -9.97
CA ARG A 49 9.20 -10.55 -11.25
C ARG A 49 9.71 -11.98 -11.08
N SER A 50 10.62 -12.23 -10.15
CA SER A 50 11.11 -13.58 -9.86
C SER A 50 10.01 -14.53 -9.35
N GLN A 51 8.94 -13.98 -8.75
CA GLN A 51 7.76 -14.73 -8.32
C GLN A 51 6.72 -14.93 -9.44
N GLY A 52 7.04 -14.51 -10.67
CA GLY A 52 6.12 -14.54 -11.81
C GLY A 52 4.98 -13.52 -11.70
N ALA A 53 5.15 -12.46 -10.89
CA ALA A 53 4.18 -11.39 -10.72
C ALA A 53 4.62 -10.11 -11.46
N VAL A 54 3.70 -9.15 -11.57
CA VAL A 54 3.93 -7.86 -12.22
C VAL A 54 3.77 -6.74 -11.19
N PRO A 55 4.69 -5.77 -11.11
CA PRO A 55 4.56 -4.63 -10.22
C PRO A 55 3.49 -3.67 -10.75
N SER A 56 2.31 -3.66 -10.14
CA SER A 56 1.14 -2.92 -10.64
C SER A 56 1.31 -1.40 -10.69
N PHE A 57 2.15 -0.81 -9.83
CA PHE A 57 2.40 0.64 -9.87
C PHE A 57 3.15 1.07 -11.11
N LYS A 58 4.01 0.22 -11.66
CA LYS A 58 4.90 0.61 -12.76
C LYS A 58 4.09 0.78 -14.05
N GLY A 59 3.90 2.03 -14.46
CA GLY A 59 3.10 2.42 -15.61
C GLY A 59 1.64 2.76 -15.28
N TYR A 60 1.19 2.61 -14.03
CA TYR A 60 -0.17 2.95 -13.62
C TYR A 60 -0.38 4.46 -13.64
N ASN A 61 -1.21 4.96 -14.56
CA ASN A 61 -1.45 6.40 -14.78
C ASN A 61 -0.16 7.24 -14.89
N GLY A 62 0.90 6.65 -15.45
CA GLY A 62 2.21 7.32 -15.58
C GLY A 62 3.12 7.24 -14.35
N PHE A 63 2.75 6.50 -13.30
CA PHE A 63 3.62 6.26 -12.16
C PHE A 63 4.88 5.47 -12.59
N PRO A 64 6.11 5.92 -12.24
CA PRO A 64 7.33 5.44 -12.90
C PRO A 64 7.95 4.18 -12.29
N ALA A 65 7.56 3.79 -11.08
CA ALA A 65 8.28 2.81 -10.27
C ALA A 65 7.39 1.63 -9.82
N SER A 66 8.02 0.59 -9.28
CA SER A 66 7.37 -0.65 -8.84
C SER A 66 6.81 -0.56 -7.42
N ILE A 67 7.39 0.31 -6.59
CA ILE A 67 6.89 0.63 -5.25
C ILE A 67 6.76 2.15 -5.07
N CYS A 68 6.05 2.55 -4.01
CA CYS A 68 6.12 3.90 -3.48
C CYS A 68 7.11 3.94 -2.31
N ALA A 69 7.95 4.97 -2.27
CA ALA A 69 8.95 5.19 -1.23
C ALA A 69 8.77 6.60 -0.64
N SER A 70 7.93 6.71 0.37
CA SER A 70 7.61 7.96 1.04
C SER A 70 8.50 8.14 2.27
N VAL A 71 9.33 9.19 2.26
CA VAL A 71 10.29 9.45 3.35
C VAL A 71 9.88 10.69 4.15
N ASN A 72 9.87 10.58 5.47
CA ASN A 72 9.62 11.64 6.46
C ASN A 72 8.26 12.35 6.28
N GLU A 73 8.25 13.56 5.72
CA GLU A 73 7.06 14.38 5.49
C GLU A 73 6.15 13.88 4.35
N GLN A 74 6.67 12.96 3.53
CA GLN A 74 5.89 12.32 2.47
C GLN A 74 4.92 11.31 3.11
N LEU A 75 3.63 11.57 2.95
CA LEU A 75 2.55 10.75 3.50
C LEU A 75 2.35 9.48 2.66
N VAL A 76 2.22 9.64 1.35
CA VAL A 76 1.99 8.54 0.39
C VAL A 76 2.52 8.88 -1.01
N HIS A 77 2.73 7.83 -1.82
CA HIS A 77 3.06 7.91 -3.25
C HIS A 77 4.39 8.59 -3.60
N GLY A 78 5.34 8.65 -2.66
CA GLY A 78 6.68 9.16 -2.94
C GLY A 78 7.35 8.35 -4.05
N PHE A 79 7.88 9.03 -5.07
CA PHE A 79 8.59 8.36 -6.16
C PHE A 79 9.97 7.86 -5.71
N PRO A 80 10.27 6.57 -5.90
CA PRO A 80 11.65 6.07 -5.81
C PRO A 80 12.58 6.80 -6.77
N GLY A 81 13.82 7.05 -6.35
CA GLY A 81 14.80 7.75 -7.18
C GLY A 81 16.16 7.88 -6.51
N LYS A 82 16.85 9.00 -6.78
CA LYS A 82 18.22 9.25 -6.31
C LYS A 82 18.33 9.60 -4.82
N ARG A 83 17.21 9.75 -4.09
CA ARG A 83 17.20 10.12 -2.67
C ARG A 83 17.85 9.00 -1.85
N LYS A 84 18.97 9.32 -1.19
CA LYS A 84 19.62 8.45 -0.20
C LYS A 84 18.92 8.57 1.14
N LEU A 85 18.75 7.42 1.82
CA LEU A 85 18.28 7.38 3.20
C LEU A 85 19.40 7.80 4.15
N ASN A 86 19.07 8.62 5.13
CA ASN A 86 19.97 9.03 6.20
C ASN A 86 19.62 8.31 7.50
N LYS A 87 20.59 8.26 8.42
CA LYS A 87 20.32 7.77 9.77
C LYS A 87 19.25 8.65 10.42
N GLY A 88 18.16 8.02 10.87
CA GLY A 88 17.01 8.70 11.50
C GLY A 88 15.86 9.03 10.55
N ASP A 89 16.03 8.82 9.24
CA ASP A 89 14.91 8.90 8.30
C ASP A 89 13.88 7.80 8.59
N ILE A 90 12.60 8.14 8.44
CA ILE A 90 11.49 7.19 8.46
C ILE A 90 11.02 7.02 7.03
N ILE A 91 10.90 5.77 6.58
CA ILE A 91 10.38 5.44 5.25
C ILE A 91 9.08 4.64 5.39
N ALA A 92 7.98 5.23 4.91
CA ALA A 92 6.72 4.55 4.69
C ALA A 92 6.72 3.93 3.29
N LYS A 93 6.53 2.62 3.24
CA LYS A 93 6.37 1.86 1.99
C LYS A 93 4.88 1.81 1.67
N THR A 94 4.44 2.62 0.70
CA THR A 94 3.06 2.59 0.24
C THR A 94 2.89 1.43 -0.74
N ARG A 95 2.00 0.51 -0.41
CA ARG A 95 1.64 -0.61 -1.27
C ARG A 95 0.31 -0.27 -1.93
N GLN A 96 0.02 -0.95 -3.03
CA GLN A 96 -1.32 -0.99 -3.56
C GLN A 96 -1.70 -2.45 -3.69
N PHE A 97 -2.70 -2.87 -2.91
CA PHE A 97 -3.52 -3.97 -3.33
C PHE A 97 -4.50 -3.49 -4.41
N THR A 98 -4.31 -3.94 -5.65
CA THR A 98 -5.40 -3.84 -6.63
C THR A 98 -6.51 -4.80 -6.19
N MET A 99 -7.50 -4.27 -5.48
CA MET A 99 -8.74 -5.00 -5.28
C MET A 99 -9.40 -5.19 -6.63
N SER A 100 -9.41 -6.43 -7.13
CA SER A 100 -9.90 -6.79 -8.47
C SER A 100 -11.18 -6.01 -8.82
N HIS A 101 -11.10 -5.16 -9.86
CA HIS A 101 -12.13 -4.51 -10.68
C HIS A 101 -13.47 -4.00 -10.09
N ALA A 102 -13.84 -4.27 -8.83
CA ALA A 102 -15.23 -4.14 -8.37
C ALA A 102 -15.43 -3.10 -7.26
N ILE A 103 -14.41 -2.81 -6.46
CA ILE A 103 -14.57 -1.92 -5.30
C ILE A 103 -14.24 -0.47 -5.64
N ARG A 104 -13.41 -0.24 -6.67
CA ARG A 104 -13.05 1.13 -7.11
C ARG A 104 -14.23 1.95 -7.64
N GLN A 105 -15.31 1.32 -8.12
CA GLN A 105 -16.40 2.04 -8.78
C GLN A 105 -17.51 2.56 -7.84
N TYR A 106 -17.51 2.25 -6.54
CA TYR A 106 -18.67 2.53 -5.69
C TYR A 106 -18.42 3.41 -4.46
N ILE A 107 -17.18 3.74 -4.14
CA ILE A 107 -16.89 4.56 -2.97
C ILE A 107 -15.88 5.63 -3.39
N GLU A 108 -16.40 6.81 -3.75
CA GLU A 108 -15.57 7.95 -4.19
C GLU A 108 -14.56 8.41 -3.12
N ASN A 109 -14.78 8.06 -1.85
CA ASN A 109 -13.78 8.19 -0.78
C ASN A 109 -14.13 7.33 0.47
N PRO A 110 -13.60 6.11 0.66
CA PRO A 110 -13.94 5.25 1.81
C PRO A 110 -13.52 5.84 3.17
N ASN A 111 -12.63 6.83 3.17
CA ASN A 111 -12.15 7.50 4.38
C ASN A 111 -12.97 8.76 4.73
N ARG A 112 -14.02 9.09 3.95
CA ARG A 112 -14.98 10.17 4.25
C ARG A 112 -16.39 9.68 4.00
N GLY A 113 -17.10 9.33 5.08
CA GLY A 113 -18.50 8.93 5.03
C GLY A 113 -19.24 9.37 6.29
N ILE A 114 -20.57 9.46 6.21
CA ILE A 114 -21.40 9.63 7.41
C ILE A 114 -21.35 8.30 8.17
N PRO A 115 -21.00 8.30 9.48
CA PRO A 115 -21.03 7.10 10.29
C PRO A 115 -22.34 6.33 10.09
N GLU A 116 -22.25 4.99 10.06
CA GLU A 116 -23.40 4.08 9.97
C GLU A 116 -24.19 4.06 8.65
N GLN A 117 -23.81 4.86 7.64
CA GLN A 117 -24.47 4.88 6.32
C GLN A 117 -23.76 4.05 5.23
N GLY A 118 -22.65 3.40 5.59
CA GLY A 118 -21.90 2.55 4.67
C GLY A 118 -22.59 1.21 4.34
N PRO A 119 -22.23 0.57 3.22
CA PRO A 119 -22.75 -0.75 2.90
C PRO A 119 -22.31 -1.80 3.93
N ARG A 120 -23.22 -2.69 4.31
CA ARG A 120 -22.91 -3.81 5.22
C ARG A 120 -21.96 -4.81 4.54
N LEU A 121 -20.90 -5.20 5.25
CA LEU A 121 -19.97 -6.21 4.80
C LEU A 121 -20.65 -7.60 4.73
N LYS A 122 -20.34 -8.35 3.68
CA LYS A 122 -20.74 -9.74 3.44
C LYS A 122 -19.50 -10.62 3.38
N THR A 123 -19.69 -11.90 3.67
CA THR A 123 -18.65 -12.92 3.48
C THR A 123 -18.11 -12.90 2.05
N GLY A 124 -16.79 -13.04 1.90
CA GLY A 124 -16.07 -13.05 0.62
C GLY A 124 -15.71 -11.66 0.09
N ILE A 125 -16.04 -10.57 0.78
CA ILE A 125 -15.57 -9.23 0.39
C ILE A 125 -14.09 -9.10 0.78
N GLY A 126 -13.23 -8.83 -0.19
CA GLY A 126 -11.86 -8.38 0.04
C GLY A 126 -11.79 -6.86 0.16
N LEU A 127 -11.06 -6.33 1.15
CA LEU A 127 -10.84 -4.89 1.35
C LEU A 127 -9.36 -4.59 1.56
N ALA A 128 -8.94 -3.39 1.15
CA ALA A 128 -7.74 -2.77 1.65
C ALA A 128 -8.13 -1.80 2.78
N ILE A 129 -7.42 -1.87 3.90
CA ILE A 129 -7.52 -0.93 5.01
C ILE A 129 -6.18 -0.21 5.08
N GLU A 130 -6.19 1.07 4.75
CA GLU A 130 -5.00 1.93 4.67
C GLU A 130 -5.18 3.15 5.58
N SER A 131 -4.47 3.17 6.71
CA SER A 131 -4.57 4.27 7.67
C SER A 131 -3.38 5.21 7.53
N MET A 132 -3.67 6.43 7.08
CA MET A 132 -2.71 7.53 7.07
C MET A 132 -2.87 8.33 8.36
N ILE A 133 -1.85 8.29 9.22
CA ILE A 133 -1.88 8.96 10.52
C ILE A 133 -0.84 10.07 10.53
N GLN A 134 -1.28 11.27 10.90
CA GLN A 134 -0.43 12.43 11.16
C GLN A 134 -0.78 12.99 12.54
N ILE A 135 0.21 13.49 13.26
CA ILE A 135 0.03 14.07 14.60
C ILE A 135 0.12 15.59 14.49
N GLY A 136 -0.91 16.29 14.96
CA GLY A 136 -0.90 17.75 15.15
C GLY A 136 -1.62 18.58 14.08
N SER A 137 -1.84 18.06 12.88
CA SER A 137 -2.64 18.73 11.83
C SER A 137 -3.29 17.73 10.89
N HIS A 138 -4.29 18.16 10.12
CA HIS A 138 -4.88 17.37 9.04
C HIS A 138 -4.50 17.87 7.63
N HIS A 139 -3.73 18.96 7.54
CA HIS A 139 -3.45 19.63 6.28
C HIS A 139 -2.37 18.89 5.48
N VAL A 140 -2.72 18.55 4.25
CA VAL A 140 -1.83 17.89 3.28
C VAL A 140 -1.76 18.71 1.99
N GLY A 141 -0.67 18.54 1.26
CA GLY A 141 -0.47 19.08 -0.08
C GLY A 141 -0.02 17.98 -1.04
N THR A 142 -0.18 18.21 -2.34
CA THR A 142 0.36 17.33 -3.38
C THR A 142 1.52 18.06 -4.05
N LEU A 143 2.65 17.38 -4.24
CA LEU A 143 3.81 17.94 -4.92
C LEU A 143 3.54 18.13 -6.42
N GLU A 144 4.43 18.85 -7.10
CA GLU A 144 4.36 19.13 -8.55
C GLU A 144 4.36 17.87 -9.42
N ASP A 145 4.82 16.74 -8.89
CA ASP A 145 4.73 15.44 -9.55
C ASP A 145 3.29 14.90 -9.67
N ASN A 146 2.31 15.55 -9.03
CA ASN A 146 0.89 15.18 -8.98
C ASN A 146 0.58 13.84 -8.28
N TRP A 147 1.55 13.26 -7.57
CA TRP A 147 1.41 11.97 -6.88
C TRP A 147 1.75 12.07 -5.41
N THR A 148 2.94 12.60 -5.10
CA THR A 148 3.49 12.61 -3.74
C THR A 148 2.65 13.53 -2.86
N VAL A 149 2.00 12.95 -1.86
CA VAL A 149 1.25 13.71 -0.85
C VAL A 149 2.17 13.97 0.33
N VAL A 150 2.21 15.22 0.80
CA VAL A 150 3.05 15.66 1.92
C VAL A 150 2.22 16.31 3.02
N THR A 151 2.69 16.24 4.25
CA THR A 151 2.14 17.01 5.37
C THR A 151 2.60 18.47 5.30
N MET A 152 1.68 19.43 5.45
CA MET A 152 2.00 20.85 5.21
C MET A 152 2.55 21.60 6.44
N ASN A 153 2.52 21.00 7.65
CA ASN A 153 2.91 21.69 8.90
C ASN A 153 3.45 20.75 10.00
N VAL A 154 3.70 19.47 9.70
CA VAL A 154 4.15 18.48 10.69
C VAL A 154 5.13 17.51 10.03
N THR A 155 6.15 17.05 10.75
CA THR A 155 7.17 16.12 10.24
C THR A 155 6.83 14.65 10.49
N SER A 156 5.85 14.37 11.35
CA SER A 156 5.55 13.01 11.79
C SER A 156 4.26 12.49 11.14
N CYS A 157 4.43 11.59 10.17
CA CYS A 157 3.34 10.78 9.64
C CYS A 157 3.74 9.30 9.57
N ALA A 158 2.75 8.42 9.68
CA ALA A 158 2.92 6.99 9.51
C ALA A 158 1.78 6.44 8.66
N HIS A 159 2.10 5.48 7.80
CA HIS A 159 1.14 4.80 6.97
C HIS A 159 1.38 3.29 7.00
N ASN A 160 0.29 2.54 7.16
CA ASN A 160 0.27 1.10 7.00
C ASN A 160 -0.98 0.66 6.22
N GLU A 161 -0.83 -0.38 5.39
CA GLU A 161 -1.91 -0.98 4.62
C GLU A 161 -2.04 -2.48 4.95
N GLN A 162 -3.27 -2.94 5.14
CA GLN A 162 -3.63 -4.35 5.28
C GLN A 162 -4.68 -4.75 4.25
N ALA A 163 -4.49 -5.94 3.66
CA ALA A 163 -5.51 -6.58 2.83
C ALA A 163 -6.22 -7.65 3.66
N VAL A 164 -7.55 -7.57 3.72
CA VAL A 164 -8.40 -8.42 4.54
C VAL A 164 -9.57 -8.98 3.72
N THR A 165 -10.14 -10.10 4.16
CA THR A 165 -11.43 -10.60 3.68
C THR A 165 -12.37 -10.86 4.84
N CYS A 166 -13.66 -10.62 4.63
CA CYS A 166 -14.69 -10.99 5.60
C CYS A 166 -15.06 -12.47 5.39
N GLU A 167 -14.92 -13.31 6.40
CA GLU A 167 -15.24 -14.75 6.35
C GLU A 167 -16.35 -15.12 7.33
N THR A 168 -16.97 -16.30 7.12
CA THR A 168 -17.97 -16.89 8.04
C THR A 168 -17.28 -17.34 9.33
N GLY A 169 -16.96 -16.41 10.22
CA GLY A 169 -16.18 -16.64 11.44
C GLY A 169 -15.31 -15.45 11.87
N GLY A 170 -15.24 -14.40 11.07
CA GLY A 170 -14.49 -13.18 11.38
C GLY A 170 -13.70 -12.66 10.18
N MET A 171 -12.85 -11.67 10.43
CA MET A 171 -11.97 -11.11 9.41
C MET A 171 -10.73 -12.00 9.26
N ASP A 172 -10.46 -12.43 8.03
CA ASP A 172 -9.20 -13.09 7.68
C ASP A 172 -8.23 -12.04 7.11
N ILE A 173 -7.10 -11.88 7.78
CA ILE A 173 -6.04 -10.96 7.36
C ILE A 173 -5.07 -11.77 6.52
N PHE A 174 -5.00 -11.47 5.22
CA PHE A 174 -4.15 -12.19 4.27
C PHE A 174 -2.64 -12.07 4.58
N THR A 175 -2.26 -11.28 5.59
CA THR A 175 -0.87 -11.05 6.04
C THR A 175 -0.38 -12.03 7.09
N LYS A 176 -1.23 -12.88 7.68
CA LYS A 176 -0.73 -13.88 8.64
C LYS A 176 0.11 -14.90 7.88
N LEU A 177 1.43 -14.75 7.95
CA LEU A 177 2.36 -15.85 7.68
C LEU A 177 1.98 -16.97 8.65
N SER A 178 1.64 -18.14 8.13
CA SER A 178 1.49 -19.33 8.97
C SER A 178 2.79 -19.51 9.75
N ALA A 179 2.67 -19.58 11.08
CA ALA A 179 3.77 -19.92 11.97
C ALA A 179 4.32 -21.31 11.64
#